data_AF-A0A849WM64-F1
#
_entry.id   AF-A0A849WM64-F1
#
_cell.length_a   1.000
_cell.length_b   1.000
_cell.length_c   1.000
_cell.angle_alpha   90.00
_cell.angle_beta   90.00
_cell.angle_gamma   90.00
#
_symmetry.space_group_name_H-M   'P 1'
#
loop_
_entity.id
_entity.type
_entity.pdbx_description
1 polymer ?
#
loop_
_entity_poly.entity_id
_entity_poly.type
_entity_poly.pdbx_seq_one_letter_code
_entity_poly.pdbx_strand_id
1 'polypeptide(L)'
;MLVSESKKSEEKSKSFSVQPNLSDYLDYRLFLQEFYLYKKFVTKNDLRPYSYQLFSAAANIKSPNYLKMIIEGQRNLSDDMIGKFAKALGLNKDQTEEFSYLVKLNQAEDTSERNIYLKKISEVRVEQKLKSGEIDRKTWEKIPNWVAWIVYAMIDQEGVSFTMKNLKELLRNKASESEIESALNSLLASGEIKKDPITGEIRKSHNLIDSPEEIPVALVRKLQTQLMYLGLESLYQDAPQEREFGTLTMSLSKEEFEEIKFKLRQLRKTLNKDNSIARKEKKGERVYQLNIQLFPVTNKVTPEQLALYKKQLEELKSLDKDKTAVQSLAEQALQAASLFEPSL
;
A
#
# COMPACT_ATOMS: atom_id res chain seq x y z
N MET A 1 40.89 13.86 4.74
CA MET A 1 40.22 13.92 3.42
C MET A 1 40.03 12.56 2.75
N LEU A 2 40.90 11.56 2.97
CA LEU A 2 40.73 10.20 2.37
C LEU A 2 39.75 9.26 3.11
N VAL A 3 39.38 9.55 4.36
CA VAL A 3 38.45 8.70 5.15
C VAL A 3 36.98 9.03 4.88
N SER A 4 36.69 10.25 4.43
CA SER A 4 35.32 10.73 4.16
C SER A 4 34.78 10.32 2.79
N GLU A 5 35.66 10.11 1.80
CA GLU A 5 35.25 9.56 0.50
C GLU A 5 34.98 8.05 0.59
N SER A 6 35.79 7.31 1.37
CA SER A 6 35.60 5.86 1.57
C SER A 6 34.26 5.54 2.24
N LYS A 7 33.82 6.33 3.24
CA LYS A 7 32.53 6.14 3.92
C LYS A 7 31.32 6.53 3.06
N LYS A 8 31.44 7.56 2.21
CA LYS A 8 30.39 7.96 1.26
C LYS A 8 30.21 6.94 0.12
N SER A 9 31.29 6.25 -0.27
CA SER A 9 31.19 5.08 -1.15
C SER A 9 30.62 3.86 -0.43
N GLU A 10 30.90 3.66 0.86
CA GLU A 10 30.41 2.51 1.63
C GLU A 10 28.89 2.55 1.90
N GLU A 11 28.29 3.71 2.21
CA GLU A 11 26.82 3.78 2.46
C GLU A 11 25.96 3.60 1.21
N LYS A 12 26.43 4.07 0.03
CA LYS A 12 25.77 3.75 -1.25
C LYS A 12 26.05 2.32 -1.74
N SER A 13 27.04 1.65 -1.17
CA SER A 13 27.41 0.28 -1.58
C SER A 13 26.59 -0.81 -0.91
N LYS A 14 25.86 -0.51 0.17
CA LYS A 14 25.19 -1.52 0.99
C LYS A 14 23.86 -2.08 0.43
N SER A 15 23.19 -1.47 -0.55
CA SER A 15 21.86 -1.95 -1.02
C SER A 15 21.86 -2.74 -2.34
N PHE A 16 22.97 -2.80 -3.09
CA PHE A 16 23.01 -3.44 -4.41
C PHE A 16 23.68 -4.83 -4.42
N SER A 17 23.90 -5.43 -3.24
CA SER A 17 24.49 -6.76 -3.09
C SER A 17 23.46 -7.89 -3.14
N VAL A 18 22.18 -7.58 -2.93
CA VAL A 18 21.06 -8.54 -2.94
C VAL A 18 20.22 -8.31 -4.19
N GLN A 19 19.80 -9.40 -4.82
CA GLN A 19 18.92 -9.32 -5.99
C GLN A 19 17.56 -8.75 -5.57
N PRO A 20 17.08 -7.66 -6.22
CA PRO A 20 15.78 -7.09 -5.89
C PRO A 20 14.65 -8.06 -6.24
N ASN A 21 13.67 -8.19 -5.35
CA ASN A 21 12.49 -9.02 -5.57
C ASN A 21 11.34 -8.15 -6.12
N LEU A 22 10.76 -8.57 -7.25
CA LEU A 22 9.65 -7.85 -7.90
C LEU A 22 8.50 -7.54 -6.94
N SER A 23 8.21 -8.45 -6.01
CA SER A 23 7.09 -8.31 -5.08
C SER A 23 7.24 -7.18 -4.05
N ASP A 24 8.43 -6.59 -3.93
CA ASP A 24 8.71 -5.49 -3.00
C ASP A 24 8.35 -4.10 -3.57
N TYR A 25 7.99 -4.02 -4.86
CA TYR A 25 7.78 -2.75 -5.56
C TYR A 25 6.33 -2.55 -5.99
N LEU A 26 5.86 -1.30 -5.95
CA LEU A 26 4.62 -0.85 -6.60
C LEU A 26 4.89 0.06 -7.82
N ASP A 27 6.16 0.39 -8.05
CA ASP A 27 6.65 1.11 -9.24
C ASP A 27 7.61 0.20 -10.02
N TYR A 28 7.22 -0.20 -11.23
CA TYR A 28 8.04 -1.06 -12.07
C TYR A 28 9.34 -0.39 -12.51
N ARG A 29 9.37 0.95 -12.65
CA ARG A 29 10.58 1.68 -13.06
C ARG A 29 11.62 1.66 -11.96
N LEU A 30 11.19 1.80 -10.71
CA LEU A 30 12.07 1.68 -9.55
C LEU A 30 12.68 0.27 -9.46
N PHE A 31 11.86 -0.76 -9.63
CA PHE A 31 12.34 -2.15 -9.72
C PHE A 31 13.39 -2.33 -10.83
N LEU A 32 13.10 -1.84 -12.05
CA LEU A 32 14.03 -1.93 -13.19
C LEU A 32 15.35 -1.20 -12.91
N GLN A 33 15.29 -0.04 -12.24
CA GLN A 33 16.47 0.71 -11.84
C GLN A 33 17.33 -0.07 -10.86
N GLU A 34 16.74 -0.60 -9.79
CA GLU A 34 17.47 -1.35 -8.78
C GLU A 34 18.01 -2.68 -9.33
N PHE A 35 17.24 -3.36 -10.19
CA PHE A 35 17.72 -4.56 -10.90
C PHE A 35 18.95 -4.26 -11.74
N TYR A 36 18.93 -3.17 -12.51
CA TYR A 36 20.07 -2.75 -13.32
C TYR A 36 21.29 -2.45 -12.46
N LEU A 37 21.11 -1.71 -11.36
CA LEU A 37 22.20 -1.36 -10.45
C LEU A 37 22.79 -2.60 -9.77
N TYR A 38 21.93 -3.53 -9.32
CA TYR A 38 22.34 -4.85 -8.81
C TYR A 38 23.18 -5.62 -9.84
N LYS A 39 22.66 -5.80 -11.07
CA LYS A 39 23.38 -6.53 -12.11
C LYS A 39 24.72 -5.88 -12.46
N LYS A 40 24.77 -4.55 -12.54
CA LYS A 40 26.00 -3.79 -12.77
C LYS A 40 27.00 -3.94 -11.62
N PHE A 41 26.52 -4.01 -10.39
CA PHE A 41 27.36 -4.21 -9.21
C PHE A 41 27.98 -5.61 -9.20
N VAL A 42 27.17 -6.66 -9.35
CA VAL A 42 27.66 -8.05 -9.27
C VAL A 42 28.56 -8.46 -10.44
N THR A 43 28.42 -7.80 -11.61
CA THR A 43 29.26 -8.06 -12.80
C THR A 43 30.40 -7.05 -12.96
N LYS A 44 30.67 -6.21 -11.95
CA LYS A 44 31.66 -5.11 -12.06
C LYS A 44 33.06 -5.59 -12.43
N ASN A 45 33.43 -6.79 -11.99
CA ASN A 45 34.75 -7.38 -12.21
C ASN A 45 34.77 -8.39 -13.38
N ASP A 46 33.64 -8.58 -14.06
CA ASP A 46 33.57 -9.48 -15.21
C ASP A 46 34.28 -8.85 -16.41
N LEU A 47 34.79 -9.69 -17.32
CA LEU A 47 35.35 -9.25 -18.61
C LEU A 47 34.39 -8.35 -19.40
N ARG A 48 33.07 -8.52 -19.18
CA ARG A 48 32.02 -7.73 -19.82
C ARG A 48 30.95 -7.32 -18.80
N PRO A 49 31.15 -6.19 -18.09
CA PRO A 49 30.20 -5.73 -17.07
C PRO A 49 28.83 -5.42 -17.65
N TYR A 50 27.79 -5.58 -16.82
CA TYR A 50 26.41 -5.34 -17.22
C TYR A 50 26.18 -3.89 -17.66
N SER A 51 25.45 -3.72 -18.76
CA SER A 51 25.19 -2.42 -19.38
C SER A 51 23.80 -2.39 -20.00
N TYR A 52 23.29 -1.19 -20.29
CA TYR A 52 22.00 -1.03 -20.99
C TYR A 52 21.98 -1.74 -22.35
N GLN A 53 23.13 -1.77 -23.05
CA GLN A 53 23.30 -2.49 -24.31
C GLN A 53 23.11 -3.99 -24.13
N LEU A 54 23.70 -4.57 -23.07
CA LEU A 54 23.56 -6.00 -22.78
C LEU A 54 22.13 -6.37 -22.39
N PHE A 55 21.46 -5.55 -21.59
CA PHE A 55 20.03 -5.74 -21.31
C PHE A 55 19.22 -5.73 -22.60
N SER A 56 19.43 -4.74 -23.47
CA SER A 56 18.69 -4.60 -24.72
C SER A 56 18.92 -5.79 -25.65
N ALA A 57 20.16 -6.28 -25.73
CA ALA A 57 20.48 -7.51 -26.46
C ALA A 57 19.76 -8.74 -25.87
N ALA A 58 19.78 -8.92 -24.55
CA ALA A 58 19.08 -10.01 -23.87
C ALA A 58 17.55 -9.96 -24.07
N ALA A 59 16.99 -8.75 -24.16
CA ALA A 59 15.57 -8.50 -24.44
C ALA A 59 15.22 -8.59 -25.94
N ASN A 60 16.20 -8.83 -26.82
CA ASN A 60 16.04 -8.76 -28.28
C ASN A 60 15.47 -7.40 -28.76
N ILE A 61 16.02 -6.31 -28.22
CA ILE A 61 15.64 -4.93 -28.51
C ILE A 61 16.79 -4.24 -29.27
N LYS A 62 16.47 -3.64 -30.42
CA LYS A 62 17.45 -2.94 -31.27
C LYS A 62 18.01 -1.67 -30.64
N SER A 63 17.22 -0.96 -29.83
CA SER A 63 17.65 0.30 -29.21
C SER A 63 18.51 0.02 -27.97
N PRO A 64 19.81 0.37 -27.97
CA PRO A 64 20.76 0.01 -26.92
C PRO A 64 20.49 0.67 -25.56
N ASN A 65 19.77 1.78 -25.54
CA ASN A 65 19.45 2.54 -24.33
C ASN A 65 17.96 2.46 -23.95
N TYR A 66 17.23 1.48 -24.49
CA TYR A 66 15.78 1.39 -24.29
C TYR A 66 15.42 1.26 -22.80
N LEU A 67 16.12 0.39 -22.06
CA LEU A 67 15.92 0.25 -20.61
C LEU A 67 16.14 1.59 -19.87
N LYS A 68 17.17 2.36 -20.25
CA LYS A 68 17.45 3.65 -19.62
C LYS A 68 16.29 4.63 -19.81
N MET A 69 15.74 4.70 -21.02
CA MET A 69 14.59 5.56 -21.32
C MET A 69 13.33 5.16 -20.54
N ILE A 70 13.15 3.86 -20.27
CA ILE A 70 12.08 3.35 -19.40
C ILE A 70 12.37 3.67 -17.93
N ILE A 71 13.61 3.65 -17.45
CA ILE A 71 13.90 4.06 -16.07
C ILE A 71 13.67 5.56 -15.89
N GLU A 72 14.03 6.37 -16.89
CA GLU A 72 14.00 7.84 -16.83
C GLU A 72 12.62 8.46 -17.12
N GLY A 73 11.55 7.68 -17.28
CA GLY A 73 10.22 8.24 -17.57
C GLY A 73 9.97 8.56 -19.04
N GLN A 74 10.98 8.49 -19.91
CA GLN A 74 10.91 8.99 -21.29
C GLN A 74 10.07 8.11 -22.23
N ARG A 75 9.85 6.84 -21.88
CA ARG A 75 8.96 5.91 -22.59
C ARG A 75 8.16 5.04 -21.63
N ASN A 76 7.03 4.53 -22.13
CA ASN A 76 6.22 3.48 -21.52
C ASN A 76 6.52 2.11 -22.18
N LEU A 77 6.15 1.02 -21.49
CA LEU A 77 6.21 -0.34 -22.00
C LEU A 77 4.89 -0.73 -22.66
N SER A 78 4.95 -1.19 -23.91
CA SER A 78 3.84 -1.88 -24.57
C SER A 78 3.74 -3.34 -24.13
N ASP A 79 2.60 -4.00 -24.34
CA ASP A 79 2.40 -5.42 -23.98
C ASP A 79 3.47 -6.35 -24.61
N ASP A 80 3.85 -6.14 -25.87
CA ASP A 80 4.95 -6.87 -26.52
C ASP A 80 6.30 -6.67 -25.80
N MET A 81 6.58 -5.46 -25.32
CA MET A 81 7.83 -5.15 -24.64
C MET A 81 7.87 -5.70 -23.22
N ILE A 82 6.72 -5.86 -22.55
CA ILE A 82 6.63 -6.50 -21.23
C ILE A 82 7.22 -7.92 -21.29
N GLY A 83 6.82 -8.73 -22.28
CA GLY A 83 7.34 -10.08 -22.44
C GLY A 83 8.86 -10.13 -22.70
N LYS A 84 9.36 -9.22 -23.54
CA LYS A 84 10.80 -9.08 -23.82
C LYS A 84 11.61 -8.68 -22.59
N PHE A 85 11.08 -7.75 -21.79
CA PHE A 85 11.69 -7.34 -20.53
C PHE A 85 11.67 -8.47 -19.51
N ALA A 86 10.54 -9.15 -19.34
CA ALA A 86 10.43 -10.30 -18.41
C ALA A 86 11.46 -11.39 -18.73
N LYS A 87 11.67 -11.69 -20.03
CA LYS A 87 12.72 -12.61 -20.48
C LYS A 87 14.13 -12.13 -20.12
N ALA A 88 14.44 -10.85 -20.38
CA ALA A 88 15.76 -10.29 -20.06
C ALA A 88 16.06 -10.19 -18.56
N LEU A 89 15.00 -10.00 -17.76
CA LEU A 89 15.03 -10.02 -16.30
C LEU A 89 15.17 -11.44 -15.73
N GLY A 90 14.90 -12.48 -16.54
CA GLY A 90 14.90 -13.87 -16.11
C GLY A 90 13.70 -14.23 -15.23
N LEU A 91 12.57 -13.55 -15.42
CA LEU A 91 11.35 -13.82 -14.66
C LEU A 91 10.72 -15.15 -15.09
N ASN A 92 10.21 -15.89 -14.10
CA ASN A 92 9.39 -17.08 -14.36
C ASN A 92 7.96 -16.66 -14.82
N LYS A 93 7.10 -17.65 -15.08
CA LYS A 93 5.73 -17.40 -15.57
C LYS A 93 4.92 -16.52 -14.60
N ASP A 94 4.90 -16.85 -13.32
CA ASP A 94 4.11 -16.14 -12.30
C ASP A 94 4.66 -14.72 -12.08
N GLN A 95 5.99 -14.55 -12.09
CA GLN A 95 6.64 -13.24 -12.00
C GLN A 95 6.41 -12.38 -13.26
N THR A 96 6.31 -13.00 -14.43
CA THR A 96 6.00 -12.30 -15.68
C THR A 96 4.59 -11.74 -15.66
N GLU A 97 3.64 -12.52 -15.14
CA GLU A 97 2.26 -12.08 -14.93
C GLU A 97 2.20 -10.92 -13.93
N GLU A 98 2.88 -11.04 -12.78
CA GLU A 98 2.99 -9.95 -11.81
C GLU A 98 3.60 -8.69 -12.42
N PHE A 99 4.69 -8.82 -13.18
CA PHE A 99 5.35 -7.70 -13.84
C PHE A 99 4.42 -7.03 -14.85
N SER A 100 3.63 -7.80 -15.59
CA SER A 100 2.62 -7.26 -16.50
C SER A 100 1.58 -6.42 -15.77
N TYR A 101 1.02 -6.93 -14.67
CA TYR A 101 0.06 -6.17 -13.87
C TYR A 101 0.69 -4.93 -13.23
N LEU A 102 1.95 -4.99 -12.78
CA LEU A 102 2.68 -3.85 -12.23
C LEU A 102 2.89 -2.74 -13.26
N VAL A 103 3.27 -3.10 -14.49
CA VAL A 103 3.39 -2.14 -15.60
C VAL A 103 2.04 -1.49 -15.90
N LYS A 104 0.97 -2.29 -16.00
CA LYS A 104 -0.38 -1.79 -16.29
C LYS A 104 -0.93 -0.91 -15.16
N LEU A 105 -0.66 -1.26 -13.89
CA LEU A 105 -0.96 -0.42 -12.74
C LEU A 105 -0.33 0.98 -12.86
N ASN A 106 0.92 1.05 -13.29
CA ASN A 106 1.65 2.32 -13.36
C ASN A 106 1.36 3.13 -14.64
N GLN A 107 0.77 2.51 -15.67
CA GLN A 107 0.42 3.17 -16.93
C GLN A 107 -1.09 3.43 -17.08
N ALA A 108 -1.92 2.96 -16.16
CA ALA A 108 -3.35 3.25 -16.14
C ALA A 108 -3.61 4.75 -15.96
N GLU A 109 -4.46 5.31 -16.82
CA GLU A 109 -4.83 6.73 -16.80
C GLU A 109 -6.02 7.01 -15.87
N ASP A 110 -6.96 6.07 -15.80
CA ASP A 110 -8.11 6.15 -14.90
C ASP A 110 -7.88 5.36 -13.61
N THR A 111 -8.46 5.86 -12.53
CA THR A 111 -8.26 5.26 -11.22
C THR A 111 -8.98 3.92 -11.07
N SER A 112 -10.10 3.70 -11.77
CA SER A 112 -10.80 2.42 -11.79
C SER A 112 -9.93 1.33 -12.40
N GLU A 113 -9.25 1.62 -13.51
CA GLU A 113 -8.31 0.70 -14.16
C GLU A 113 -7.11 0.40 -13.26
N ARG A 114 -6.54 1.44 -12.64
CA ARG A 114 -5.45 1.30 -11.66
C ARG A 114 -5.82 0.33 -10.53
N ASN A 115 -7.05 0.42 -10.01
CA ASN A 115 -7.51 -0.45 -8.94
C ASN A 115 -7.66 -1.92 -9.36
N ILE A 116 -8.09 -2.17 -10.60
CA ILE A 116 -8.16 -3.53 -11.16
C ILE A 116 -6.78 -4.18 -11.12
N TYR A 117 -5.75 -3.48 -11.60
CA TYR A 117 -4.39 -4.05 -11.61
C TYR A 117 -3.78 -4.15 -10.21
N LEU A 118 -4.11 -3.25 -9.30
CA LEU A 118 -3.68 -3.35 -7.90
C LEU A 118 -4.22 -4.63 -7.24
N LYS A 119 -5.51 -4.93 -7.46
CA LYS A 119 -6.14 -6.17 -7.02
C LYS A 119 -5.45 -7.40 -7.62
N LYS A 120 -5.22 -7.42 -8.93
CA LYS A 120 -4.54 -8.54 -9.62
C LYS A 120 -3.11 -8.77 -9.11
N ILE A 121 -2.34 -7.71 -8.81
CA ILE A 121 -1.01 -7.83 -8.19
C ILE A 121 -1.10 -8.48 -6.81
N SER A 122 -2.08 -8.08 -6.00
CA SER A 122 -2.29 -8.68 -4.68
C SER A 122 -2.61 -10.17 -4.78
N GLU A 123 -3.45 -10.57 -5.74
CA GLU A 123 -3.85 -11.96 -5.97
C GLU A 123 -2.66 -12.83 -6.42
N VAL A 124 -1.89 -12.39 -7.42
CA VAL A 124 -0.77 -13.18 -7.94
C VAL A 124 0.36 -13.34 -6.92
N ARG A 125 0.66 -12.30 -6.12
CA ARG A 125 1.68 -12.38 -5.05
C ARG A 125 1.30 -13.37 -3.96
N VAL A 126 0.03 -13.40 -3.59
CA VAL A 126 -0.51 -14.37 -2.65
C VAL A 126 -0.34 -15.78 -3.20
N GLU A 127 -0.70 -16.00 -4.48
CA GLU A 127 -0.60 -17.31 -5.12
C GLU A 127 0.86 -17.80 -5.17
N GLN A 128 1.80 -16.92 -5.52
CA GLN A 128 3.23 -17.22 -5.50
C GLN A 128 3.71 -17.69 -4.11
N LYS A 129 3.29 -17.00 -3.04
CA LYS A 129 3.64 -17.36 -1.66
C LYS A 129 3.03 -18.67 -1.19
N LEU A 130 1.86 -19.03 -1.71
CA LEU A 130 1.25 -20.35 -1.48
C LEU A 130 2.04 -21.45 -2.19
N LYS A 131 2.46 -21.20 -3.44
CA LYS A 131 3.26 -22.16 -4.23
C LYS A 131 4.65 -22.38 -3.64
N SER A 132 5.29 -21.33 -3.11
CA SER A 132 6.62 -21.43 -2.51
C SER A 132 6.63 -22.05 -1.10
N GLY A 133 5.45 -22.25 -0.49
CA GLY A 133 5.32 -22.74 0.88
C GLY A 133 5.62 -21.69 1.95
N GLU A 134 5.84 -20.43 1.56
CA GLU A 134 5.98 -19.29 2.48
C GLU A 134 4.67 -19.04 3.25
N ILE A 135 3.55 -19.36 2.61
CA ILE A 135 2.23 -19.45 3.23
C ILE A 135 1.77 -20.90 3.17
N ASP A 136 1.49 -21.50 4.34
CA ASP A 136 0.87 -22.81 4.39
C ASP A 136 -0.53 -22.76 3.77
N ARG A 137 -0.75 -23.58 2.74
CA ARG A 137 -2.01 -23.66 2.00
C ARG A 137 -3.17 -24.07 2.90
N LYS A 138 -2.96 -25.00 3.83
CA LYS A 138 -4.01 -25.43 4.77
C LYS A 138 -4.42 -24.28 5.69
N THR A 139 -3.45 -23.51 6.17
CA THR A 139 -3.71 -22.29 6.96
C THR A 139 -4.39 -21.22 6.11
N TRP A 140 -4.01 -21.07 4.84
CA TRP A 140 -4.62 -20.10 3.93
C TRP A 140 -6.06 -20.43 3.53
N GLU A 141 -6.38 -21.70 3.33
CA GLU A 141 -7.73 -22.18 3.02
C GLU A 141 -8.65 -22.08 4.24
N LYS A 142 -8.10 -22.10 5.46
CA LYS A 142 -8.84 -21.81 6.71
C LYS A 142 -9.16 -20.31 6.89
N ILE A 143 -8.57 -19.42 6.10
CA ILE A 143 -8.79 -17.98 6.23
C ILE A 143 -10.22 -17.64 5.78
N PRO A 144 -11.07 -17.10 6.67
CA PRO A 144 -12.40 -16.65 6.29
C PRO A 144 -12.30 -15.62 5.16
N ASN A 145 -13.04 -15.85 4.08
CA ASN A 145 -13.24 -14.84 3.05
C ASN A 145 -14.03 -13.67 3.64
N TRP A 146 -13.79 -12.42 3.19
CA TRP A 146 -14.62 -11.26 3.57
C TRP A 146 -16.12 -11.54 3.40
N VAL A 147 -16.46 -12.41 2.45
CA VAL A 147 -17.81 -12.92 2.19
C VAL A 147 -18.44 -13.52 3.45
N ALA A 148 -17.72 -14.29 4.26
CA ALA A 148 -18.26 -14.86 5.50
C ALA A 148 -18.68 -13.78 6.50
N TRP A 149 -17.90 -12.71 6.64
CA TRP A 149 -18.23 -11.60 7.55
C TRP A 149 -19.47 -10.84 7.08
N ILE A 150 -19.56 -10.58 5.78
CA ILE A 150 -20.71 -9.87 5.21
C ILE A 150 -21.96 -10.77 5.26
N VAL A 151 -21.85 -12.05 4.92
CA VAL A 151 -22.96 -13.03 5.01
C VAL A 151 -23.44 -13.18 6.46
N TYR A 152 -22.54 -13.22 7.43
CA TYR A 152 -22.90 -13.24 8.85
C TYR A 152 -23.64 -11.97 9.28
N ALA A 153 -23.21 -10.80 8.80
CA ALA A 153 -23.91 -9.53 9.05
C ALA A 153 -25.28 -9.45 8.34
N MET A 154 -25.40 -10.02 7.13
CA MET A 154 -26.65 -10.05 6.35
C MET A 154 -27.78 -10.84 7.04
N ILE A 155 -27.49 -11.68 8.04
CA ILE A 155 -28.54 -12.34 8.85
C ILE A 155 -29.41 -11.31 9.59
N ASP A 156 -28.78 -10.19 9.97
CA ASP A 156 -29.45 -9.08 10.64
C ASP A 156 -29.98 -8.03 9.65
N GLN A 157 -29.88 -8.29 8.34
CA GLN A 157 -30.46 -7.47 7.29
C GLN A 157 -31.87 -7.96 6.94
N GLU A 158 -32.79 -7.03 6.76
CA GLU A 158 -34.18 -7.28 6.44
C GLU A 158 -34.33 -7.83 5.02
N GLY A 159 -35.27 -8.76 4.83
CA GLY A 159 -35.61 -9.31 3.51
C GLY A 159 -34.57 -10.24 2.87
N VAL A 160 -33.49 -10.61 3.57
CA VAL A 160 -32.45 -11.47 2.98
C VAL A 160 -32.92 -12.92 2.85
N SER A 161 -33.02 -13.38 1.60
CA SER A 161 -33.09 -14.81 1.25
C SER A 161 -31.68 -15.37 1.05
N PHE A 162 -31.32 -16.43 1.78
CA PHE A 162 -29.98 -17.05 1.70
C PHE A 162 -29.85 -18.06 0.56
N THR A 163 -30.46 -17.76 -0.59
CA THR A 163 -30.27 -18.51 -1.84
C THR A 163 -29.08 -17.96 -2.61
N MET A 164 -28.39 -18.82 -3.38
CA MET A 164 -27.18 -18.42 -4.13
C MET A 164 -27.44 -17.19 -5.02
N LYS A 165 -28.55 -17.21 -5.78
CA LYS A 165 -28.95 -16.11 -6.66
C LYS A 165 -29.10 -14.79 -5.89
N ASN A 166 -29.87 -14.81 -4.79
CA ASN A 166 -30.16 -13.60 -4.02
C ASN A 166 -28.91 -13.08 -3.30
N LEU A 167 -28.07 -13.96 -2.75
CA LEU A 167 -26.81 -13.58 -2.12
C LEU A 167 -25.84 -12.93 -3.12
N LYS A 168 -25.71 -13.51 -4.33
CA LYS A 168 -24.87 -12.96 -5.39
C LYS A 168 -25.32 -11.55 -5.79
N GLU A 169 -26.63 -11.33 -5.91
CA GLU A 169 -27.21 -10.03 -6.22
C GLU A 169 -27.00 -9.00 -5.09
N LEU A 170 -27.30 -9.37 -3.83
CA LEU A 170 -27.10 -8.50 -2.67
C LEU A 170 -25.61 -8.18 -2.41
N LEU A 171 -24.72 -9.11 -2.73
CA LEU A 171 -23.26 -8.91 -2.74
C LEU A 171 -22.77 -8.19 -4.02
N ARG A 172 -23.67 -7.69 -4.85
CA ARG A 172 -23.39 -6.89 -6.05
C ARG A 172 -22.47 -7.61 -7.05
N ASN A 173 -22.60 -8.93 -7.16
CA ASN A 173 -21.77 -9.82 -7.98
C ASN A 173 -20.26 -9.75 -7.66
N LYS A 174 -19.87 -9.29 -6.47
CA LYS A 174 -18.47 -9.16 -6.06
C LYS A 174 -17.87 -10.47 -5.51
N ALA A 175 -18.73 -11.41 -5.14
CA ALA A 175 -18.35 -12.74 -4.68
C ALA A 175 -18.75 -13.79 -5.71
N SER A 176 -17.85 -14.74 -5.96
CA SER A 176 -18.15 -15.94 -6.74
C SER A 176 -19.05 -16.90 -5.97
N GLU A 177 -19.72 -17.80 -6.70
CA GLU A 177 -20.62 -18.79 -6.10
C GLU A 177 -19.88 -19.73 -5.14
N SER A 178 -18.65 -20.15 -5.50
CA SER A 178 -17.80 -20.94 -4.62
C SER A 178 -17.41 -20.22 -3.33
N GLU A 179 -17.20 -18.90 -3.38
CA GLU A 179 -16.88 -18.12 -2.19
C GLU A 179 -18.08 -17.97 -1.25
N ILE A 180 -19.29 -17.78 -1.80
CA ILE A 180 -20.54 -17.72 -1.04
C ILE A 180 -20.83 -19.07 -0.40
N GLU A 181 -20.69 -20.16 -1.15
CA GLU A 181 -20.89 -21.51 -0.64
C GLU A 181 -19.90 -21.85 0.47
N SER A 182 -18.60 -21.56 0.26
CA SER A 182 -17.57 -21.76 1.27
C SER A 182 -17.87 -20.96 2.53
N ALA A 183 -18.30 -19.70 2.42
CA ALA A 183 -18.66 -18.86 3.56
C ALA A 183 -19.82 -19.44 4.38
N LEU A 184 -20.91 -19.85 3.71
CA LEU A 184 -22.08 -20.44 4.38
C LEU A 184 -21.71 -21.75 5.07
N ASN A 185 -20.96 -22.61 4.39
CA ASN A 185 -20.52 -23.90 4.94
C ASN A 185 -19.62 -23.69 6.16
N SER A 186 -18.68 -22.74 6.11
CA SER A 186 -17.81 -22.40 7.24
C SER A 186 -18.61 -21.91 8.45
N LEU A 187 -19.56 -21.00 8.26
CA LEU A 187 -20.39 -20.46 9.35
C LEU A 187 -21.32 -21.51 9.98
N LEU A 188 -21.85 -22.44 9.17
CA LEU A 188 -22.66 -23.56 9.66
C LEU A 188 -21.80 -24.58 10.42
N ALA A 189 -20.63 -24.91 9.88
CA ALA A 189 -19.71 -25.86 10.49
C ALA A 189 -19.09 -25.34 11.80
N SER A 190 -18.79 -24.03 11.89
CA SER A 190 -18.33 -23.39 13.13
C SER A 190 -19.45 -23.24 14.16
N GLY A 191 -20.72 -23.40 13.73
CA GLY A 191 -21.88 -23.24 14.60
C GLY A 191 -22.22 -21.79 14.91
N GLU A 192 -21.61 -20.82 14.22
CA GLU A 192 -21.93 -19.39 14.30
C GLU A 192 -23.34 -19.10 13.80
N ILE A 193 -23.81 -19.89 12.83
CA ILE A 193 -25.15 -19.80 12.27
C ILE A 193 -25.81 -21.18 12.28
N LYS A 194 -27.14 -21.20 12.37
CA LYS A 194 -27.96 -22.41 12.34
C LYS A 194 -29.15 -22.19 11.42
N LYS A 195 -29.61 -23.26 10.78
CA LYS A 195 -30.89 -23.28 10.08
C LYS A 195 -32.00 -23.62 11.07
N ASP A 196 -33.06 -22.83 11.05
CA ASP A 196 -34.29 -23.13 11.77
C ASP A 196 -34.87 -24.46 11.23
N PRO A 197 -35.13 -25.46 12.09
CA PRO A 197 -35.61 -26.76 11.63
C PRO A 197 -36.98 -26.75 10.95
N ILE A 198 -37.79 -25.72 11.23
CA ILE A 198 -39.19 -25.63 10.79
C ILE A 198 -39.29 -24.71 9.58
N THR A 199 -38.71 -23.51 9.66
CA THR A 199 -38.81 -22.50 8.60
C THR A 199 -37.67 -22.57 7.59
N GLY A 200 -36.56 -23.25 7.92
CA GLY A 200 -35.34 -23.28 7.12
C GLY A 200 -34.55 -21.97 7.14
N GLU A 201 -34.99 -20.96 7.91
CA GLU A 201 -34.33 -19.66 8.00
C GLU A 201 -32.95 -19.76 8.64
N ILE A 202 -31.98 -19.02 8.12
CA ILE A 202 -30.66 -18.90 8.73
C ILE A 202 -30.72 -17.89 9.87
N ARG A 203 -30.24 -18.28 11.05
CA ARG A 203 -30.17 -17.45 12.26
C ARG A 203 -28.80 -17.55 12.92
N LYS A 204 -28.40 -16.50 13.63
CA LYS A 204 -27.18 -16.51 14.45
C LYS A 204 -27.36 -17.44 15.65
N SER A 205 -26.33 -18.20 15.95
CA SER A 205 -26.26 -19.01 17.17
C SER A 205 -25.94 -18.11 18.37
N HIS A 206 -26.58 -18.37 19.51
CA HIS A 206 -26.33 -17.61 20.75
C HIS A 206 -25.03 -18.03 21.45
N ASN A 207 -24.34 -19.05 20.94
CA ASN A 207 -23.05 -19.45 21.46
C ASN A 207 -22.02 -18.43 20.97
N LEU A 208 -21.62 -17.54 21.87
CA LEU A 208 -20.36 -16.83 21.78
C LEU A 208 -19.29 -17.88 21.46
N ILE A 209 -18.56 -17.68 20.35
CA ILE A 209 -17.36 -18.46 20.12
C ILE A 209 -16.43 -18.16 21.29
N ASP A 210 -16.29 -19.15 22.16
CA ASP A 210 -15.22 -19.19 23.14
C ASP A 210 -13.88 -19.35 22.41
N SER A 211 -12.96 -18.50 22.83
CA SER A 211 -11.52 -18.67 22.84
C SER A 211 -10.70 -18.02 21.72
N PRO A 212 -9.60 -17.33 22.10
CA PRO A 212 -8.73 -16.58 21.22
C PRO A 212 -7.69 -17.53 20.64
N GLU A 213 -8.01 -18.15 19.50
CA GLU A 213 -6.92 -18.61 18.64
C GLU A 213 -6.19 -17.36 18.15
N GLU A 214 -4.87 -17.30 18.37
CA GLU A 214 -4.05 -16.17 17.94
C GLU A 214 -4.13 -16.08 16.41
N ILE A 215 -5.00 -15.20 15.92
CA ILE A 215 -5.28 -15.03 14.49
C ILE A 215 -3.96 -14.69 13.79
N PRO A 216 -3.46 -15.53 12.86
CA PRO A 216 -2.19 -15.27 12.21
C PRO A 216 -2.15 -13.87 11.58
N VAL A 217 -1.03 -13.16 11.72
CA VAL A 217 -0.87 -11.80 11.16
C VAL A 217 -1.12 -11.78 9.65
N ALA A 218 -0.74 -12.84 8.93
CA ALA A 218 -1.02 -12.99 7.51
C ALA A 218 -2.52 -13.01 7.19
N LEU A 219 -3.33 -13.65 8.03
CA LEU A 219 -4.79 -13.71 7.92
C LEU A 219 -5.40 -12.32 8.13
N VAL A 220 -4.99 -11.61 9.18
CA VAL A 220 -5.44 -10.23 9.44
C VAL A 220 -5.13 -9.32 8.24
N ARG A 221 -3.92 -9.41 7.68
CA ARG A 221 -3.50 -8.61 6.53
C ARG A 221 -4.31 -8.92 5.27
N LYS A 222 -4.54 -10.20 4.95
CA LYS A 222 -5.35 -10.60 3.79
C LYS A 222 -6.75 -9.99 3.90
N LEU A 223 -7.40 -10.18 5.05
CA LEU A 223 -8.76 -9.71 5.24
C LEU A 223 -8.85 -8.18 5.20
N GLN A 224 -7.96 -7.47 5.90
CA GLN A 224 -7.89 -6.02 5.84
C GLN A 224 -7.69 -5.53 4.41
N THR A 225 -6.84 -6.20 3.63
CA THR A 225 -6.61 -5.89 2.22
C THR A 225 -7.89 -6.04 1.39
N GLN A 226 -8.62 -7.15 1.55
CA GLN A 226 -9.90 -7.35 0.86
C GLN A 226 -10.92 -6.27 1.22
N LEU A 227 -11.05 -5.93 2.51
CA LEU A 227 -11.96 -4.88 2.96
C LEU A 227 -11.54 -3.48 2.44
N MET A 228 -10.24 -3.21 2.35
CA MET A 228 -9.71 -1.98 1.74
C MET A 228 -10.07 -1.89 0.27
N TYR A 229 -9.98 -2.99 -0.48
CA TYR A 229 -10.42 -3.03 -1.87
C TYR A 229 -11.92 -2.77 -2.03
N LEU A 230 -12.77 -3.30 -1.13
CA LEU A 230 -14.20 -2.99 -1.16
C LEU A 230 -14.46 -1.50 -0.94
N GLY A 231 -13.72 -0.86 -0.02
CA GLY A 231 -13.78 0.59 0.18
C GLY A 231 -13.31 1.36 -1.05
N LEU A 232 -12.17 0.96 -1.62
CA LEU A 232 -11.64 1.57 -2.83
C LEU A 232 -12.60 1.45 -4.02
N GLU A 233 -13.25 0.30 -4.21
CA GLU A 233 -14.31 0.14 -5.23
C GLU A 233 -15.52 1.04 -4.95
N SER A 234 -15.96 1.14 -3.69
CA SER A 234 -17.09 2.00 -3.30
C SER A 234 -16.85 3.47 -3.64
N LEU A 235 -15.61 3.95 -3.52
CA LEU A 235 -15.22 5.31 -3.90
C LEU A 235 -15.60 5.65 -5.36
N TYR A 236 -15.51 4.68 -6.29
CA TYR A 236 -15.79 4.88 -7.72
C TYR A 236 -17.20 4.43 -8.13
N GLN A 237 -17.77 3.44 -7.45
CA GLN A 237 -19.03 2.81 -7.86
C GLN A 237 -20.26 3.36 -7.13
N ASP A 238 -20.08 3.90 -5.92
CA ASP A 238 -21.18 4.38 -5.09
C ASP A 238 -21.26 5.91 -5.10
N ALA A 239 -22.49 6.42 -5.14
CA ALA A 239 -22.74 7.85 -5.12
C ALA A 239 -22.32 8.46 -3.76
N PRO A 240 -21.84 9.72 -3.70
CA PRO A 240 -21.35 10.32 -2.46
C PRO A 240 -22.32 10.26 -1.27
N GLN A 241 -23.63 10.27 -1.50
CA GLN A 241 -24.65 10.17 -0.44
C GLN A 241 -24.81 8.75 0.14
N GLU A 242 -24.31 7.71 -0.54
CA GLU A 242 -24.39 6.31 -0.13
C GLU A 242 -23.13 5.84 0.63
N ARG A 243 -22.12 6.71 0.76
CA ARG A 243 -20.80 6.38 1.32
C ARG A 243 -20.22 7.55 2.11
N GLU A 244 -19.41 7.23 3.11
CA GLU A 244 -18.67 8.25 3.88
C GLU A 244 -17.17 8.09 3.65
N PHE A 245 -16.54 9.11 3.06
CA PHE A 245 -15.10 9.15 2.82
C PHE A 245 -14.54 10.49 3.32
N GLY A 246 -13.92 10.46 4.51
CA GLY A 246 -13.19 11.58 5.08
C GLY A 246 -11.68 11.39 4.98
N THR A 247 -10.92 12.48 4.90
CA THR A 247 -9.44 12.46 4.98
C THR A 247 -8.96 13.52 5.95
N LEU A 248 -7.96 13.17 6.75
CA LEU A 248 -7.29 14.07 7.68
C LEU A 248 -5.80 13.77 7.71
N THR A 249 -4.96 14.79 7.47
CA THR A 249 -3.49 14.68 7.51
C THR A 249 -2.96 15.50 8.68
N MET A 250 -2.16 14.87 9.55
CA MET A 250 -1.66 15.47 10.79
C MET A 250 -0.19 15.13 11.00
N SER A 251 0.53 16.02 11.69
CA SER A 251 1.81 15.70 12.31
C SER A 251 1.57 15.34 13.77
N LEU A 252 2.04 14.17 14.21
CA LEU A 252 1.80 13.64 15.55
C LEU A 252 3.11 13.23 16.21
N SER A 253 3.23 13.46 17.52
CA SER A 253 4.16 12.76 18.40
C SER A 253 3.78 11.27 18.51
N LYS A 254 4.68 10.47 19.11
CA LYS A 254 4.41 9.04 19.34
C LYS A 254 3.23 8.86 20.30
N GLU A 255 3.16 9.71 21.32
CA GLU A 255 2.17 9.67 22.39
C GLU A 255 0.79 10.00 21.83
N GLU A 256 0.68 11.08 21.03
CA GLU A 256 -0.57 11.45 20.35
C GLU A 256 -1.02 10.36 19.37
N PHE A 257 -0.10 9.75 18.62
CA PHE A 257 -0.41 8.65 17.72
C PHE A 257 -1.01 7.44 18.46
N GLU A 258 -0.43 7.06 19.59
CA GLU A 258 -0.94 5.96 20.42
C GLU A 258 -2.30 6.30 21.06
N GLU A 259 -2.51 7.55 21.47
CA GLU A 259 -3.78 8.02 22.00
C GLU A 259 -4.90 7.96 20.94
N ILE A 260 -4.65 8.46 19.73
CA ILE A 260 -5.62 8.38 18.63
C ILE A 260 -5.90 6.90 18.31
N LYS A 261 -4.86 6.05 18.24
CA LYS A 261 -5.05 4.61 18.03
C LYS A 261 -5.94 3.97 19.10
N PHE A 262 -5.84 4.40 20.36
CA PHE A 262 -6.75 3.98 21.42
C PHE A 262 -8.19 4.47 21.20
N LYS A 263 -8.38 5.77 20.88
CA LYS A 263 -9.70 6.34 20.58
C LYS A 263 -10.40 5.62 19.42
N LEU A 264 -9.68 5.33 18.34
CA LEU A 264 -10.22 4.60 17.19
C LEU A 264 -10.66 3.17 17.56
N ARG A 265 -9.93 2.49 18.45
CA ARG A 265 -10.34 1.17 18.96
C ARG A 265 -11.60 1.26 19.81
N GLN A 266 -11.73 2.28 20.64
CA GLN A 266 -12.93 2.52 21.44
C GLN A 266 -14.13 2.82 20.55
N LEU A 267 -13.98 3.72 19.58
CA LEU A 267 -15.01 4.03 18.59
C LEU A 267 -15.55 2.76 17.93
N ARG A 268 -14.66 1.90 17.39
CA ARG A 268 -15.08 0.64 16.76
C ARG A 268 -15.82 -0.29 17.73
N LYS A 269 -15.36 -0.41 18.98
CA LYS A 269 -16.03 -1.23 20.00
C LYS A 269 -17.43 -0.71 20.31
N THR A 270 -17.57 0.59 20.49
CA THR A 270 -18.86 1.26 20.74
C THR A 270 -19.82 1.04 19.58
N LEU A 271 -19.42 1.35 18.35
CA LEU A 271 -20.25 1.16 17.15
C LEU A 271 -20.73 -0.29 16.99
N ASN A 272 -19.83 -1.26 17.21
CA ASN A 272 -20.19 -2.68 17.12
C ASN A 272 -21.18 -3.10 18.22
N LYS A 273 -20.99 -2.62 19.45
CA LYS A 273 -21.89 -2.88 20.58
C LYS A 273 -23.28 -2.31 20.30
N ASP A 274 -23.34 -1.04 19.90
CA ASP A 274 -24.60 -0.34 19.66
C ASP A 274 -25.37 -0.97 18.49
N ASN A 275 -24.67 -1.33 17.41
CA ASN A 275 -25.25 -2.09 16.30
C ASN A 275 -25.81 -3.44 16.77
N SER A 276 -25.04 -4.20 17.55
CA SER A 276 -25.47 -5.51 18.07
C SER A 276 -26.71 -5.41 18.97
N ILE A 277 -26.84 -4.32 19.73
CA ILE A 277 -28.05 -4.06 20.54
C ILE A 277 -29.23 -3.73 19.62
N ALA A 278 -29.06 -2.80 18.69
CA ALA A 278 -30.12 -2.37 17.78
C ALA A 278 -30.65 -3.53 16.91
N ARG A 279 -29.80 -4.48 16.51
CA ARG A 279 -30.19 -5.66 15.73
C ARG A 279 -30.99 -6.71 16.50
N LYS A 280 -31.04 -6.65 17.83
CA LYS A 280 -31.97 -7.46 18.65
C LYS A 280 -33.41 -6.96 18.56
N GLU A 281 -33.58 -5.65 18.35
CA GLU A 281 -34.90 -5.01 18.30
C GLU A 281 -35.46 -4.95 16.87
N LYS A 282 -34.63 -4.55 15.91
CA LYS A 282 -35.03 -4.42 14.50
C LYS A 282 -33.90 -4.78 13.54
N LYS A 283 -34.25 -5.37 12.41
CA LYS A 283 -33.30 -5.63 11.32
C LYS A 283 -32.81 -4.33 10.68
N GLY A 284 -31.67 -4.41 10.00
CA GLY A 284 -31.11 -3.32 9.20
C GLY A 284 -31.52 -3.40 7.74
N GLU A 285 -31.45 -2.29 7.03
CA GLU A 285 -31.80 -2.24 5.59
C GLU A 285 -30.68 -2.80 4.72
N ARG A 286 -29.42 -2.55 5.09
CA ARG A 286 -28.22 -2.96 4.34
C ARG A 286 -27.01 -3.15 5.25
N VAL A 287 -26.09 -4.02 4.85
CA VAL A 287 -24.76 -4.15 5.47
C VAL A 287 -23.82 -3.07 4.95
N TYR A 288 -23.17 -2.36 5.86
CA TYR A 288 -22.13 -1.37 5.58
C TYR A 288 -20.79 -1.84 6.15
N GLN A 289 -19.71 -1.65 5.39
CA GLN A 289 -18.35 -1.91 5.84
C GLN A 289 -17.67 -0.60 6.25
N LEU A 290 -17.33 -0.46 7.53
CA LEU A 290 -16.55 0.68 8.03
C LEU A 290 -15.08 0.32 8.17
N ASN A 291 -14.23 0.98 7.40
CA ASN A 291 -12.78 0.87 7.51
C ASN A 291 -12.22 2.17 8.09
N ILE A 292 -11.45 2.08 9.17
CA ILE A 292 -10.75 3.22 9.76
C ILE A 292 -9.26 2.91 9.75
N GLN A 293 -8.47 3.78 9.13
CA GLN A 293 -7.04 3.59 8.94
C GLN A 293 -6.27 4.81 9.45
N LEU A 294 -5.26 4.56 10.27
CA LEU A 294 -4.28 5.55 10.72
C LEU A 294 -2.90 4.93 10.52
N PHE A 295 -2.10 5.50 9.64
CA PHE A 295 -0.77 4.99 9.31
C PHE A 295 0.20 6.15 9.04
N PRO A 296 1.51 5.97 9.32
CA PRO A 296 2.51 6.95 8.96
C PRO A 296 2.67 6.99 7.44
N VAL A 297 2.71 8.21 6.88
CA VAL A 297 3.01 8.46 5.45
C VAL A 297 4.43 8.96 5.22
N THR A 298 5.17 9.25 6.30
CA THR A 298 6.56 9.67 6.28
C THR A 298 7.37 8.91 7.33
N ASN A 299 8.67 8.76 7.09
CA ASN A 299 9.61 8.31 8.11
C ASN A 299 9.87 9.43 9.13
N LYS A 300 10.30 9.04 10.33
CA LYS A 300 10.84 9.99 11.30
C LYS A 300 12.14 10.59 10.76
N VAL A 301 12.33 11.88 10.95
CA VAL A 301 13.64 12.52 10.70
C VAL A 301 14.65 11.88 11.65
N THR A 302 15.73 11.36 11.08
CA THR A 302 16.81 10.74 11.87
C THR A 302 17.55 11.79 12.71
N PRO A 303 18.22 11.40 13.81
CA PRO A 303 19.01 12.35 14.61
C PRO A 303 20.07 13.09 13.79
N GLU A 304 20.69 12.41 12.83
CA GLU A 304 21.70 12.98 11.93
C GLU A 304 21.11 14.02 10.97
N GLN A 305 19.97 13.71 10.35
CA GLN A 305 19.24 14.65 9.51
C GLN A 305 18.79 15.87 10.31
N LEU A 306 18.34 15.68 11.55
CA LEU A 306 17.94 16.77 12.44
C LEU A 306 19.14 17.64 12.85
N ALA A 307 20.29 17.04 13.15
CA ALA A 307 21.51 17.76 13.49
C ALA A 307 22.03 18.58 12.30
N LEU A 308 22.02 17.99 11.10
CA LEU A 308 22.37 18.69 9.86
C LEU A 308 21.43 19.87 9.60
N TYR A 309 20.12 19.66 9.73
CA TYR A 309 19.13 20.72 9.57
C TYR A 309 19.33 21.86 10.58
N LYS A 310 19.57 21.54 11.86
CA LYS A 310 19.84 22.55 12.89
C LYS A 310 21.10 23.36 12.60
N LYS A 311 22.19 22.70 12.20
CA LYS A 311 23.44 23.36 11.81
C LYS A 311 23.23 24.32 10.63
N GLN A 312 22.55 23.86 9.58
CA GLN A 312 22.20 24.70 8.41
C GLN A 312 21.35 25.90 8.82
N LEU A 313 20.39 25.70 9.73
CA LEU A 313 19.54 26.78 10.24
C LEU A 313 20.33 27.81 11.04
N GLU A 314 21.32 27.38 11.83
CA GLU A 314 22.23 28.28 12.55
C GLU A 314 23.12 29.08 11.60
N GLU A 315 23.70 28.44 10.59
CA GLU A 315 24.51 29.08 9.55
C GLU A 315 23.69 30.16 8.80
N LEU A 316 22.46 29.84 8.40
CA LEU A 316 21.55 30.79 7.75
C LEU A 316 21.18 31.96 8.67
N LYS A 317 20.95 31.70 9.96
CA LYS A 317 20.67 32.77 10.94
C LYS A 317 21.88 33.67 11.19
N SER A 318 23.11 33.13 11.14
CA SER A 318 24.33 33.96 11.23
C SER A 318 24.51 34.85 10.00
N LEU A 319 24.22 34.34 8.80
CA LEU A 319 24.30 35.11 7.56
C LEU A 319 23.27 36.26 7.50
N ASP A 320 22.12 36.10 8.14
CA ASP A 320 21.08 37.15 8.23
C ASP A 320 21.46 38.27 9.23
N LYS A 321 22.12 37.90 10.34
CA LYS A 321 22.69 38.87 11.29
C LYS A 321 23.81 39.72 10.68
N ASP A 322 24.64 39.11 9.83
CA ASP A 322 25.68 39.85 9.10
C ASP A 322 25.08 40.80 8.05
N LYS A 323 23.95 40.44 7.41
CA LYS A 323 23.25 41.37 6.50
C LYS A 323 22.66 42.59 7.22
N THR A 324 22.11 42.41 8.43
CA THR A 324 21.59 43.53 9.23
C THR A 324 22.71 44.45 9.72
N ALA A 325 23.88 43.90 10.08
CA ALA A 325 25.07 44.68 10.41
C ALA A 325 25.66 45.43 9.20
N VAL A 326 25.66 44.81 8.02
CA VAL A 326 26.11 45.46 6.76
C VAL A 326 25.15 46.57 6.33
N GLN A 327 23.83 46.40 6.51
CA GLN A 327 22.84 47.46 6.26
C GLN A 327 23.01 48.63 7.24
N SER A 328 23.22 48.37 8.54
CA SER A 328 23.46 49.45 9.50
C SER A 328 24.78 50.18 9.26
N LEU A 329 25.83 49.48 8.83
CA LEU A 329 27.10 50.10 8.43
C LEU A 329 26.97 50.92 7.14
N ALA A 330 26.17 50.47 6.18
CA ALA A 330 25.87 51.23 4.97
C ALA A 330 25.06 52.50 5.27
N GLU A 331 24.07 52.44 6.17
CA GLU A 331 23.31 53.60 6.63
C GLU A 331 24.18 54.59 7.42
N GLN A 332 25.05 54.09 8.31
CA GLN A 332 26.03 54.92 9.02
C GLN A 332 27.07 55.55 8.09
N ALA A 333 27.51 54.83 7.05
CA ALA A 333 28.41 55.36 6.03
C ALA A 333 27.73 56.44 5.16
N LEU A 334 26.44 56.28 4.84
CA LEU A 334 25.62 57.28 4.15
C LEU A 334 25.42 58.55 5.01
N GLN A 335 25.15 58.39 6.31
CA GLN A 335 25.08 59.52 7.25
C GLN A 335 26.44 60.23 7.41
N ALA A 336 27.54 59.47 7.51
CA ALA A 336 28.88 60.04 7.61
C ALA A 336 29.29 60.79 6.33
N ALA A 337 28.92 60.29 5.15
CA ALA A 337 29.18 60.96 3.87
C ALA A 337 28.42 62.29 3.74
N SER A 338 27.22 62.40 4.31
CA SER A 338 26.42 63.65 4.32
C SER A 338 26.99 64.76 5.22
N LEU A 339 27.94 64.43 6.11
CA LEU A 339 28.61 65.39 6.99
C LEU A 339 29.88 66.00 6.37
N PHE A 340 30.34 65.49 5.22
CA PHE A 340 31.53 65.95 4.51
C PHE A 340 31.24 66.65 3.17
N GLU A 341 29.99 67.09 2.94
CA GLU A 341 29.75 68.05 1.86
C GLU A 341 30.37 69.41 2.25
N PRO A 342 31.34 69.94 1.48
CA PRO A 342 31.85 71.27 1.74
C PRO A 342 30.75 72.27 1.37
N SER A 343 30.36 73.10 2.34
CA SER A 343 29.59 74.30 2.08
C SER A 343 30.30 75.14 1.01
N LEU A 344 29.61 75.38 -0.09
CA LEU A 344 29.98 76.33 -1.15
C LEU A 344 30.44 77.69 -0.61
#